data_AF-A0A0M7ASS4-F1
#
_entry.id   AF-A0A0M7ASS4-F1
#
_cell.length_a   1.000
_cell.length_b   1.000
_cell.length_c   1.000
_cell.angle_alpha   90.00
_cell.angle_beta   90.00
_cell.angle_gamma   90.00
#
_symmetry.space_group_name_H-M   'P 1'
#
loop_
_entity.id
_entity.type
_entity.pdbx_description
1 polymer ?
#
loop_
_entity_poly.entity_id
_entity_poly.type
_entity_poly.pdbx_seq_one_letter_code
_entity_poly.pdbx_strand_id
1 'polypeptide(L)'
;MSDNSKRPAVQTIVIALVLTGAVTAAAYYTWIYANIGARTYAKGTLLTDMRFFVGLLAVFLALTFADRIIGFIVARIRGRKT
;
A
#
# COMPACT_ATOMS: atom_id res chain seq x y z
N MET A 1 -27.97 -0.52 -31.28
CA MET A 1 -26.83 -1.46 -31.16
C MET A 1 -25.90 -0.94 -30.08
N SER A 2 -25.79 -1.69 -28.99
CA SER A 2 -24.91 -1.46 -27.84
C SER A 2 -23.49 -1.98 -28.13
N ASP A 3 -22.47 -1.13 -27.97
CA ASP A 3 -21.04 -1.45 -27.68
C ASP A 3 -20.16 -0.24 -28.08
N ASN A 4 -19.14 0.24 -27.39
CA ASN A 4 -18.34 -0.30 -26.29
C ASN A 4 -17.64 0.86 -25.55
N SER A 5 -17.72 0.85 -24.23
CA SER A 5 -16.98 1.74 -23.32
C SER A 5 -15.48 1.41 -23.37
N LYS A 6 -14.77 1.90 -24.40
CA LYS A 6 -13.30 1.89 -24.41
C LYS A 6 -12.83 3.06 -23.55
N ARG A 7 -12.59 2.83 -22.25
CA ARG A 7 -11.59 3.65 -21.56
C ARG A 7 -10.31 3.59 -22.41
N PRO A 8 -9.78 4.71 -22.92
CA PRO A 8 -8.62 4.67 -23.81
C PRO A 8 -7.46 4.00 -23.08
N ALA A 9 -6.74 3.08 -23.73
CA ALA A 9 -5.67 2.30 -23.11
C ALA A 9 -4.64 3.17 -22.35
N VAL A 10 -4.40 4.39 -22.85
CA VAL A 10 -3.57 5.42 -22.21
C VAL A 10 -4.07 5.79 -20.82
N GLN A 11 -5.39 5.97 -20.63
CA GLN A 11 -5.96 6.29 -19.32
C GLN A 11 -5.73 5.15 -18.32
N THR A 12 -5.86 3.90 -18.75
CA THR A 12 -5.59 2.73 -17.91
C THR A 12 -4.11 2.66 -17.51
N ILE A 13 -3.21 2.90 -18.47
CA ILE A 13 -1.75 2.91 -18.22
C ILE A 13 -1.38 4.01 -17.22
N VAL A 14 -1.92 5.22 -17.40
CA VAL A 14 -1.64 6.36 -16.49
C VAL A 14 -2.16 6.06 -15.09
N ILE A 15 -3.37 5.52 -14.95
CA ILE A 15 -3.92 5.12 -13.64
C ILE A 15 -3.03 4.05 -12.99
N ALA A 16 -2.64 3.02 -13.74
CA ALA A 16 -1.76 1.97 -13.23
C ALA A 16 -0.42 2.52 -12.76
N LEU A 17 0.17 3.45 -13.51
CA LEU A 17 1.44 4.10 -13.17
C LEU A 17 1.31 4.90 -11.87
N VAL A 18 0.25 5.71 -11.73
CA VAL A 18 -0.01 6.51 -10.53
C VAL A 18 -0.23 5.62 -9.31
N LEU A 19 -1.04 4.56 -9.45
CA LEU A 19 -1.28 3.62 -8.35
C LEU A 19 -0.02 2.87 -7.94
N THR A 20 0.78 2.44 -8.92
CA THR A 20 2.07 1.77 -8.66
C THR A 20 3.01 2.71 -7.91
N GLY A 21 3.11 3.98 -8.35
CA GLY A 21 3.91 5.00 -7.68
C GLY A 21 3.44 5.25 -6.25
N ALA A 22 2.13 5.36 -6.03
CA ALA A 22 1.55 5.56 -4.70
C ALA A 22 1.83 4.39 -3.75
N VAL A 23 1.65 3.14 -4.21
CA VAL A 23 1.94 1.93 -3.42
C VAL A 23 3.43 1.84 -3.11
N THR A 24 4.29 2.15 -4.08
CA THR A 24 5.75 2.15 -3.90
C THR A 24 6.18 3.19 -2.87
N ALA A 25 5.64 4.40 -2.96
CA ALA A 25 5.92 5.47 -2.00
C ALA A 25 5.45 5.07 -0.58
N ALA A 26 4.24 4.54 -0.44
CA ALA A 26 3.73 4.06 0.84
C ALA A 26 4.65 2.99 1.45
N ALA A 27 5.04 1.98 0.67
CA ALA A 27 5.96 0.94 1.10
C ALA A 27 7.33 1.53 1.51
N TYR A 28 7.88 2.44 0.72
CA TYR A 28 9.17 3.07 1.00
C TYR A 28 9.16 3.86 2.32
N TYR A 29 8.15 4.71 2.53
CA TYR A 29 8.05 5.49 3.77
C TYR A 29 7.80 4.58 4.98
N THR A 30 6.91 3.59 4.88
CA THR A 30 6.68 2.62 5.96
C THR A 30 7.97 1.89 6.33
N TRP A 31 8.74 1.46 5.33
CA TRP A 31 10.03 0.81 5.55
C TRP A 31 11.01 1.69 6.33
N ILE A 32 11.17 2.95 5.91
CA ILE A 32 12.10 3.89 6.54
C ILE A 32 11.70 4.13 8.00
N TYR A 33 10.44 4.47 8.25
CA TYR A 33 9.99 4.76 9.62
C TYR A 33 10.07 3.54 10.53
N ALA A 34 9.80 2.33 10.01
CA ALA A 34 9.98 1.09 10.77
C ALA A 34 11.45 0.84 11.13
N ASN A 35 12.38 1.08 10.20
CA ASN A 35 13.81 0.93 10.46
C ASN A 35 14.35 1.98 11.44
N ILE A 36 13.88 3.23 11.33
CA ILE A 36 14.20 4.28 12.31
C ILE A 36 13.68 3.87 13.68
N GLY A 37 12.43 3.40 13.77
CA GLY A 37 11.85 2.89 15.01
C GLY A 37 12.66 1.76 15.62
N ALA A 38 13.04 0.76 14.82
CA ALA A 38 13.88 -0.35 15.28
C ALA A 38 15.22 0.13 15.84
N ARG A 39 15.89 1.08 15.17
CA ARG A 39 17.17 1.66 15.64
C ARG A 39 17.02 2.47 16.93
N THR A 40 15.93 3.22 17.04
CA THR A 40 15.73 4.14 18.17
C THR A 40 15.26 3.42 19.42
N TYR A 41 14.30 2.49 19.28
CA TYR A 41 13.62 1.88 20.43
C TYR A 41 14.15 0.49 20.79
N ALA A 42 14.79 -0.23 19.87
CA ALA A 42 15.27 -1.59 20.09
C ALA A 42 16.81 -1.68 20.12
N LYS A 43 17.50 -0.56 20.36
CA LYS A 43 18.96 -0.45 20.29
C LYS A 43 19.65 -1.47 21.19
N GLY A 44 20.61 -2.22 20.64
CA GLY A 44 21.36 -3.25 21.39
C GLY A 44 20.62 -4.58 21.56
N THR A 45 19.45 -4.74 20.94
CA THR A 45 18.71 -6.01 20.90
C THR A 45 18.78 -6.64 19.51
N LEU A 46 18.46 -7.94 19.44
CA LEU A 46 18.38 -8.71 18.19
C LEU A 46 17.41 -8.10 17.17
N LEU A 47 16.41 -7.32 17.61
CA LEU A 47 15.51 -6.57 16.70
C LEU A 47 16.22 -5.46 15.91
N THR A 48 17.28 -4.85 16.47
CA THR A 48 18.09 -3.85 15.74
C THR A 48 18.84 -4.51 14.59
N ASP A 49 19.34 -5.74 14.82
CA ASP A 49 20.07 -6.50 13.82
C ASP A 49 19.11 -7.06 12.75
N MET A 50 17.89 -7.45 13.16
CA MET A 50 16.80 -7.89 12.30
C MET A 50 15.94 -6.76 11.72
N ARG A 51 16.38 -5.49 11.78
CA ARG A 51 15.61 -4.33 11.31
C ARG A 51 15.07 -4.44 9.88
N PHE A 52 15.80 -5.17 9.02
CA PHE A 52 15.36 -5.47 7.66
C PHE A 52 14.05 -6.27 7.65
N PHE A 53 13.95 -7.32 8.46
CA PHE A 53 12.73 -8.13 8.58
C PHE A 53 11.59 -7.36 9.25
N VAL A 54 11.91 -6.52 10.23
CA VAL A 54 10.93 -5.60 10.85
C VAL A 54 10.38 -4.64 9.81
N GLY A 55 11.23 -4.09 8.94
CA GLY A 55 10.82 -3.25 7.81
C GLY A 55 9.90 -3.99 6.84
N LEU A 56 10.25 -5.22 6.46
CA LEU A 56 9.42 -6.04 5.54
C LEU A 56 8.05 -6.32 6.15
N LEU A 57 8.03 -6.70 7.42
CA LEU A 57 6.79 -6.96 8.16
C LEU A 57 5.92 -5.70 8.24
N ALA A 58 6.52 -4.55 8.53
CA ALA A 58 5.80 -3.28 8.59
C ALA A 58 5.15 -2.92 7.24
N VAL A 59 5.89 -3.06 6.15
CA VAL A 59 5.37 -2.84 4.79
C VAL A 59 4.22 -3.79 4.49
N PHE A 60 4.40 -5.08 4.76
CA PHE A 60 3.37 -6.10 4.56
C PHE A 60 2.08 -5.75 5.31
N LEU A 61 2.20 -5.40 6.60
CA LEU A 61 1.05 -5.02 7.42
C LEU A 61 0.38 -3.76 6.89
N ALA A 62 1.15 -2.71 6.59
CA ALA A 62 0.60 -1.45 6.09
C ALA A 62 -0.16 -1.63 4.78
N LEU A 63 0.39 -2.38 3.83
CA LEU A 63 -0.29 -2.67 2.56
C LEU A 63 -1.52 -3.56 2.76
N THR A 64 -1.47 -4.53 3.68
CA THR A 64 -2.63 -5.37 4.03
C THR A 64 -3.77 -4.54 4.61
N PHE A 65 -3.46 -3.60 5.51
CA PHE A 65 -4.47 -2.68 6.06
C PHE A 65 -5.01 -1.75 4.98
N ALA A 66 -4.16 -1.20 4.13
CA ALA A 66 -4.59 -0.36 3.02
C ALA A 66 -5.56 -1.11 2.08
N ASP A 67 -5.24 -2.35 1.71
CA ASP A 67 -6.11 -3.20 0.88
C ASP A 67 -7.47 -3.44 1.55
N ARG A 68 -7.49 -3.81 2.84
CA ARG A 68 -8.74 -3.99 3.60
C ARG A 68 -9.58 -2.71 3.67
N ILE A 69 -8.95 -1.55 3.87
CA ILE A 69 -9.65 -0.25 3.90
C ILE A 69 -10.24 0.06 2.53
N ILE A 70 -9.48 -0.13 1.45
CA ILE A 70 -9.97 0.05 0.08
C ILE A 70 -11.16 -0.88 -0.18
N GLY A 71 -11.04 -2.16 0.16
CA GLY A 71 -12.13 -3.13 0.05
C GLY A 71 -13.39 -2.71 0.80
N PHE A 72 -13.25 -2.22 2.04
CA PHE A 72 -14.34 -1.70 2.84
C PHE A 72 -15.00 -0.47 2.19
N ILE A 73 -14.21 0.50 1.71
CA ILE A 73 -14.72 1.71 1.05
C ILE A 73 -15.47 1.34 -0.23
N VAL A 74 -14.92 0.45 -1.06
CA VAL A 74 -15.55 -0.01 -2.30
C VAL A 74 -16.88 -0.71 -2.01
N ALA A 75 -16.91 -1.60 -1.02
CA ALA A 75 -18.13 -2.27 -0.59
C ALA A 75 -19.19 -1.27 -0.10
N ARG A 76 -18.77 -0.29 0.72
CA ARG A 76 -19.67 0.76 1.24
C ARG A 76 -20.26 1.64 0.15
N ILE A 77 -19.46 2.02 -0.85
CA ILE A 77 -19.91 2.83 -1.99
C ILE A 77 -20.89 2.03 -2.87
N ARG A 78 -20.61 0.75 -3.13
CA ARG A 78 -21.51 -0.12 -3.91
C ARG A 78 -22.84 -0.35 -3.21
N GLY A 79 -22.82 -0.64 -1.90
CA GLY A 79 -24.04 -0.84 -1.11
C GLY A 79 -24.85 0.44 -0.83
N ARG A 80 -24.35 1.63 -1.20
CA ARG A 80 -25.09 2.90 -1.12
C ARG A 80 -25.84 3.25 -2.42
N LYS A 81 -25.58 2.52 -3.51
CA LYS A 81 -26.18 2.74 -4.84
C LYS A 81 -27.39 1.85 -5.12
N THR A 82 -27.76 1.00 -4.17
CA THR A 82 -29.02 0.23 -4.10
C THR A 82 -29.90 0.82 -3.02
#